data_AF-A0A1C5QKX4-F1
#
_entry.id   AF-A0A1C5QKX4-F1
#
_cell.length_a   1.000
_cell.length_b   1.000
_cell.length_c   1.000
_cell.angle_alpha   90.00
_cell.angle_beta   90.00
_cell.angle_gamma   90.00
#
_symmetry.space_group_name_H-M   'P 1'
#
loop_
_entity.id
_entity.type
_entity.pdbx_description
1 polymer ?
#
loop_
_entity_poly.entity_id
_entity_poly.type
_entity_poly.pdbx_seq_one_letter_code
_entity_poly.pdbx_strand_id
1 'polypeptide(L)' 'MFNKELFYALCDKYGVELSNQYDKPMLKTNGEIRELVEQDVKGLLPQYQGTVFYQNNCNTYKIKTSYMYAPQELMIA' A
#
# COMPACT_ATOMS: atom_id res chain seq x y z
N MET A 1 7.10 15.22 7.01
CA MET A 1 7.14 15.17 8.49
C MET A 1 5.98 14.31 8.95
N PHE A 2 6.17 13.48 9.97
CA PHE A 2 5.11 12.60 10.47
C PHE A 2 4.00 13.41 11.15
N ASN A 3 2.75 13.22 10.73
CA ASN A 3 1.58 13.86 11.34
C ASN A 3 0.95 12.92 12.39
N LYS A 4 1.24 13.21 13.66
CA LYS A 4 0.83 12.39 14.81
C LYS A 4 -0.70 12.38 15.01
N GLU A 5 -1.37 13.51 14.79
CA GLU A 5 -2.82 13.62 14.95
C GLU A 5 -3.55 12.80 13.89
N LEU A 6 -3.11 12.92 12.62
CA LEU A 6 -3.66 12.12 11.53
C LEU A 6 -3.44 10.62 11.78
N PHE A 7 -2.24 10.24 12.24
CA PHE A 7 -1.94 8.85 12.55
C PHE A 7 -2.89 8.25 13.59
N TYR A 8 -3.10 8.93 14.73
CA TYR A 8 -4.02 8.43 15.75
C TYR A 8 -5.48 8.45 15.31
N ALA A 9 -5.91 9.49 14.57
CA ALA A 9 -7.25 9.53 14.00
C ALA A 9 -7.51 8.34 13.07
N LEU A 10 -6.50 7.91 12.30
CA LEU A 10 -6.57 6.71 11.48
C LEU A 10 -6.60 5.44 12.34
N CYS A 11 -5.77 5.34 13.38
CA CYS A 11 -5.82 4.21 14.31
C CYS A 11 -7.21 4.04 14.92
N ASP A 12 -7.82 5.12 15.40
CA ASP A 12 -9.16 5.11 15.97
C ASP A 12 -10.22 4.74 14.91
N LYS A 13 -10.13 5.32 13.71
CA LYS A 13 -11.07 5.06 12.60
C LYS A 13 -11.06 3.60 12.15
N TYR A 14 -9.89 2.96 12.12
CA TYR A 14 -9.73 1.59 11.65
C TYR A 14 -9.64 0.56 12.80
N GLY A 15 -9.83 0.97 14.06
CA GLY A 15 -9.82 0.08 15.22
C GLY A 15 -8.44 -0.55 15.50
N VAL A 16 -7.37 0.15 15.19
CA VAL A 16 -6.00 -0.29 15.44
C VAL A 16 -5.64 -0.06 16.91
N GLU A 17 -5.46 -1.15 17.65
CA GLU A 17 -5.03 -1.11 19.04
C GLU A 17 -3.55 -0.65 19.14
N LEU A 18 -3.30 0.35 19.99
CA LEU A 18 -1.94 0.81 20.31
C LEU A 18 -1.44 0.02 21.53
N SER A 19 -0.22 -0.51 21.44
CA SER A 19 0.42 -1.22 22.54
C SER A 19 1.83 -0.72 22.76
N ASN A 20 2.20 -0.54 24.03
CA ASN A 20 3.56 -0.21 24.44
C ASN A 20 4.43 -1.48 24.64
N GLN A 21 3.86 -2.67 24.46
CA GLN A 21 4.56 -3.95 24.67
C GLN A 21 5.42 -4.36 23.48
N TYR A 22 5.07 -3.89 22.28
CA TYR A 22 5.73 -4.27 21.05
C TYR A 22 6.36 -3.03 20.42
N ASP A 23 7.60 -3.15 19.99
CA ASP A 23 8.37 -2.12 19.29
C ASP A 23 8.13 -2.14 17.78
N LYS A 24 7.31 -3.09 17.30
CA LYS A 24 7.02 -3.32 15.88
C LYS A 24 5.51 -3.48 15.61
N PRO A 25 5.06 -3.29 14.36
CA PRO A 25 3.67 -3.54 13.97
C PRO A 25 3.30 -5.02 14.12
N MET A 26 2.16 -5.26 14.77
CA MET A 26 1.64 -6.61 15.04
C MET A 26 0.31 -6.84 14.32
N LEU A 27 0.07 -8.09 13.91
CA LEU A 27 -1.19 -8.55 13.36
C LEU A 27 -1.87 -9.52 14.32
N LYS A 28 -3.18 -9.35 14.49
CA LYS A 28 -4.05 -10.27 15.21
C LYS A 28 -4.76 -11.16 14.20
N THR A 29 -4.35 -12.42 14.11
CA THR A 29 -4.94 -13.42 13.19
C THR A 29 -5.46 -14.59 14.01
N ASN A 30 -6.75 -14.92 13.90
CA ASN A 30 -7.37 -16.08 14.58
C ASN A 30 -7.09 -16.18 16.09
N GLY A 31 -6.91 -15.04 16.77
CA GLY A 31 -6.62 -14.98 18.21
C GLY A 31 -5.13 -14.99 18.57
N GLU A 32 -4.25 -15.23 17.60
CA GLU A 32 -2.79 -15.14 17.77
C GLU A 32 -2.28 -13.76 17.34
N ILE A 33 -1.31 -13.25 18.09
CA ILE A 33 -0.61 -12.00 17.80
C ILE A 33 0.76 -12.37 17.22
N ARG A 34 1.04 -11.94 16.00
CA ARG A 34 2.34 -12.14 15.33
C ARG A 34 2.85 -10.86 14.69
N GLU A 35 4.15 -10.79 14.40
CA GLU A 35 4.75 -9.66 13.67
C GLU A 35 4.16 -9.56 12.26
N LEU A 36 3.90 -8.32 11.81
CA LEU A 36 3.57 -8.01 10.43
C LEU A 36 4.80 -8.23 9.54
N VAL A 37 4.71 -9.08 8.52
CA VAL A 37 5.80 -9.32 7.58
C VAL A 37 5.50 -8.74 6.20
N GLU A 38 6.53 -8.49 5.40
CA GLU A 38 6.39 -7.87 4.07
C GLU A 38 5.42 -8.63 3.16
N GLN A 39 5.38 -9.96 3.26
CA GLN A 39 4.47 -10.80 2.48
C GLN A 39 3.00 -10.49 2.75
N ASP A 40 2.65 -10.03 3.96
CA ASP A 40 1.27 -9.68 4.35
C ASP A 40 0.77 -8.43 3.60
N VAL A 41 1.68 -7.49 3.30
CA VAL A 41 1.35 -6.24 2.58
C VAL A 41 1.57 -6.34 1.07
N LYS A 42 2.45 -7.25 0.62
CA LYS A 42 2.80 -7.40 -0.79
C LYS A 42 1.62 -7.79 -1.68
N GLY A 43 0.62 -8.48 -1.12
CA GLY A 43 -0.62 -8.84 -1.82
C GLY A 43 -1.72 -7.78 -1.77
N LEU A 44 -1.62 -6.80 -0.87
CA LEU A 44 -2.63 -5.76 -0.66
C LEU A 44 -2.42 -4.56 -1.59
N LEU A 45 -1.17 -4.27 -1.92
CA LEU A 45 -0.85 -3.22 -2.88
C LEU A 45 -1.08 -3.76 -4.29
N PRO A 46 -1.80 -3.02 -5.16
CA PRO A 46 -1.88 -3.39 -6.57
C PRO A 46 -0.45 -3.53 -7.09
N GLN A 47 -0.18 -4.64 -7.79
CA GLN A 47 1.13 -4.84 -8.43
C GLN A 47 1.29 -3.74 -9.47
N TYR A 48 1.97 -2.65 -9.10
CA TYR A 48 2.33 -1.56 -9.99
C TYR A 48 3.35 -2.08 -11.00
N GLN A 49 2.87 -2.73 -12.05
CA GLN A 49 3.66 -3.10 -13.20
C GLN A 49 3.30 -2.20 -14.37
N GLY A 50 3.96 -1.05 -14.45
CA GLY A 50 3.99 -0.21 -15.64
C GLY A 50 5.37 -0.24 -16.27
N THR A 51 5.68 -1.23 -17.10
CA THR A 51 6.89 -1.23 -17.92
C THR A 51 6.60 -0.53 -19.25
N VAL A 52 7.28 0.58 -19.52
CA VAL A 52 7.21 1.28 -20.81
C VAL A 52 8.34 0.77 -21.69
N PHE A 53 8.00 0.04 -22.75
CA PHE A 53 8.96 -0.39 -23.77
C PHE A 53 8.91 0.57 -24.97
N TYR A 54 10.06 1.13 -25.34
CA TYR A 54 10.22 1.85 -26.61
C TYR A 54 10.66 0.87 -27.68
N GLN A 55 9.79 0.55 -28.64
CA GLN A 55 10.18 -0.19 -29.82
C GLN A 55 10.28 0.78 -31.00
N ASN A 56 11.49 1.10 -31.42
CA ASN A 56 11.74 1.96 -32.57
C ASN A 56 11.75 1.09 -33.83
N ASN A 57 10.65 1.10 -34.58
CA ASN A 57 10.63 0.56 -35.94
C ASN A 57 9.97 1.62 -36.83
N CYS A 58 10.81 2.42 -37.49
CA CYS A 58 10.50 3.31 -38.61
C CYS A 58 9.14 4.05 -38.55
N ASN A 59 9.16 5.28 -38.03
CA ASN A 59 8.21 6.39 -38.27
C ASN A 59 6.72 6.21 -37.88
N THR A 60 6.35 5.26 -37.03
CA THR A 60 4.99 5.25 -36.44
C THR A 60 5.04 5.02 -34.92
N TYR A 61 4.68 6.05 -34.15
CA TYR A 61 4.58 5.98 -32.69
C TYR A 61 3.26 5.29 -32.32
N LYS A 62 3.32 4.14 -31.66
CA LYS A 62 2.14 3.46 -31.12
C LYS A 62 2.15 3.60 -29.59
N ILE A 63 1.49 4.65 -29.10
CA ILE A 63 1.34 4.87 -27.65
C ILE A 63 0.32 3.85 -27.13
N LYS A 64 0.75 2.91 -26.29
CA LYS A 64 -0.14 2.07 -25.48
C LYS A 64 -0.14 2.61 -24.05
N THR A 65 -1.21 3.30 -23.68
CA THR A 65 -1.46 3.79 -22.32
C THR A 65 -2.00 2.66 -21.45
N SER A 66 -1.33 2.35 -20.34
CA SER A 66 -1.87 1.50 -19.27
C SER A 66 -2.46 2.39 -18.18
N TYR A 67 -3.76 2.28 -17.91
CA TYR A 67 -4.41 2.99 -16.83
C TYR A 67 -4.05 2.35 -15.48
N MET A 68 -3.63 3.17 -14.51
CA MET A 68 -3.46 2.78 -13.12
C MET A 68 -4.82 2.89 -12.42
N TYR A 69 -5.32 1.79 -11.85
CA TYR A 69 -6.43 1.86 -10.91
C TYR A 69 -5.87 1.83 -9.49
N ALA A 70 -5.70 3.02 -8.91
CA ALA A 70 -5.55 3.16 -7.46
C ALA A 70 -6.96 3.27 -6.89
N PRO A 71 -7.43 2.31 -6.07
CA PRO A 71 -8.69 2.46 -5.36
C PRO A 71 -8.66 3.77 -4.57
N GLN A 72 -9.74 4.58 -4.63
CA GLN A 72 -9.81 5.86 -3.92
C GLN A 72 -9.48 5.74 -2.41
N GLU A 73 -9.76 4.59 -1.81
CA GLU A 73 -9.46 4.25 -0.40
C GLU A 73 -7.97 4.30 -0.05
N LEU A 74 -7.06 4.21 -1.03
CA LEU A 74 -5.60 4.30 -0.84
C LEU A 74 -5.04 5.68 -1.17
N MET A 75 -5.87 6.61 -1.65
CA MET A 75 -5.49 8.00 -1.95
C MET A 75 -5.83 8.89 -0.75
N ILE A 76 -5.10 8.71 0.35
CA ILE A 76 -5.27 9.54 1.55
C ILE A 76 -4.62 10.91 1.27
N ALA A 77 -5.44 11.97 1.30
CA ALA A 77 -5.06 13.37 1.12
C ALA A 77 -4.41 13.99 2.37
#